data_AF-A0AAW1H4G5-F1
#
_entry.id   AF-A0AAW1H4G5-F1
#
_cell.length_a   1.000
_cell.length_b   1.000
_cell.length_c   1.000
_cell.angle_alpha   90.00
_cell.angle_beta   90.00
_cell.angle_gamma   90.00
#
_symmetry.space_group_name_H-M   'P 1'
#
loop_
_entity.id
_entity.type
_entity.pdbx_description
1 polymer ?
#
loop_
_entity_poly.entity_id
_entity_poly.type
_entity_poly.pdbx_seq_one_letter_code
_entity_poly.pdbx_strand_id
1 'polypeptide(L)'
;MNCEVCQLKELEVEHFEIREVLRCILHTVMFHRALGLVRPKDIDLELFDITYVQCGDVELEKKIDEKIEQFICWVEKHPNKKSQICLSFYEVKNNKAIWFSNKVERLFWEQWYINLNVAQHQRATSSKSYHSKIVDSGESSSEDRSAQRIAKEVSLREVLFQIIKFVNEKKDHIPPIPSREGISFPYEITIPRHYVRDGYDQEDASNWPSNHA
;
A
#
# COMPACT_ATOMS: atom_id res chain seq x y z
N MET A 1 5.51 -11.22 -20.56
CA MET A 1 6.25 -11.30 -19.27
C MET A 1 5.29 -11.84 -18.24
N ASN A 2 5.76 -12.67 -17.32
CA ASN A 2 4.97 -13.02 -16.14
C ASN A 2 4.97 -11.81 -15.20
N CYS A 3 3.81 -11.44 -14.67
CA CYS A 3 3.71 -10.38 -13.68
C CYS A 3 4.32 -10.88 -12.36
N GLU A 4 5.34 -10.20 -11.86
CA GLU A 4 5.94 -10.51 -10.56
C GLU A 4 5.08 -9.93 -9.44
N VAL A 5 4.74 -10.75 -8.44
CA VAL A 5 3.82 -10.35 -7.37
C VAL A 5 4.54 -10.42 -6.03
N CYS A 6 4.57 -9.31 -5.31
CA CYS A 6 5.09 -9.22 -3.96
C CYS A 6 3.94 -8.99 -2.97
N GLN A 7 3.67 -10.00 -2.14
CA GLN A 7 2.78 -9.88 -0.98
C GLN A 7 3.61 -9.46 0.22
N LEU A 8 3.48 -8.20 0.64
CA LEU A 8 4.20 -7.70 1.81
C LEU A 8 3.60 -8.28 3.10
N LYS A 9 4.45 -8.46 4.11
CA LYS A 9 4.04 -8.83 5.47
C LYS A 9 2.89 -7.90 5.92
N GLU A 10 1.84 -8.47 6.50
CA GLU A 10 0.74 -7.69 7.03
C GLU A 10 1.21 -6.86 8.24
N LEU A 11 0.81 -5.60 8.28
CA LEU A 11 1.17 -4.66 9.33
C LEU A 11 -0.04 -4.35 10.21
N GLU A 12 0.14 -4.45 11.52
CA GLU A 12 -0.83 -3.97 12.49
C GLU A 12 -0.65 -2.47 12.69
N VAL A 13 -1.72 -1.70 12.48
CA VAL A 13 -1.69 -0.24 12.54
C VAL A 13 -2.94 0.31 13.22
N GLU A 14 -2.82 1.48 13.83
CA GLU A 14 -3.94 2.31 14.24
C GLU A 14 -4.30 3.29 13.12
N HIS A 15 -5.51 3.81 13.16
CA HIS A 15 -6.03 4.66 12.08
C HIS A 15 -5.15 5.88 11.78
N PHE A 16 -4.57 6.51 12.81
CA PHE A 16 -3.69 7.67 12.66
C PHE A 16 -2.32 7.31 12.06
N GLU A 17 -1.89 6.05 12.14
CA GLU A 17 -0.60 5.57 11.61
C GLU A 17 -0.67 5.23 10.12
N ILE A 18 -1.87 4.98 9.57
CA ILE A 18 -2.08 4.50 8.19
C ILE A 18 -1.36 5.41 7.18
N ARG A 19 -1.51 6.73 7.32
CA ARG A 19 -0.95 7.68 6.36
C ARG A 19 0.56 7.55 6.26
N GLU A 20 1.21 7.55 7.41
CA GLU A 20 2.66 7.55 7.51
C GLU A 20 3.25 6.22 7.06
N VAL A 21 2.68 5.10 7.51
CA VAL A 21 3.09 3.75 7.10
C VAL A 21 2.96 3.55 5.59
N LEU A 22 1.82 3.91 5.00
CA LEU A 22 1.62 3.76 3.56
C LEU A 22 2.52 4.68 2.75
N ARG A 23 2.75 5.93 3.19
CA ARG A 23 3.66 6.86 2.52
C ARG A 23 5.08 6.30 2.52
N CYS A 24 5.57 5.81 3.67
CA CYS A 24 6.87 5.17 3.79
C CYS A 24 7.05 4.01 2.79
N ILE A 25 6.09 3.07 2.77
CA ILE A 25 6.15 1.88 1.92
C ILE A 25 6.06 2.24 0.43
N LEU A 26 5.08 3.04 0.04
CA LEU A 26 4.83 3.38 -1.36
C LEU A 26 6.02 4.16 -1.95
N HIS A 27 6.56 5.15 -1.22
CA HIS A 27 7.73 5.88 -1.69
C HIS A 27 8.98 5.01 -1.76
N THR A 28 9.17 4.07 -0.82
CA THR A 28 10.28 3.12 -0.88
C THR A 28 10.22 2.28 -2.15
N VAL A 29 9.05 1.71 -2.48
CA VAL A 29 8.88 0.94 -3.74
C VAL A 29 9.12 1.83 -4.96
N MET A 30 8.54 3.03 -4.97
CA MET A 30 8.69 3.97 -6.10
C MET A 30 10.14 4.42 -6.30
N PHE A 31 10.89 4.63 -5.23
CA PHE A 31 12.30 4.99 -5.28
C PHE A 31 13.15 3.88 -5.90
N HIS A 32 12.91 2.62 -5.51
CA HIS A 32 13.60 1.46 -6.09
C HIS A 32 13.21 1.14 -7.54
N ARG A 33 12.11 1.71 -8.04
CA ARG A 33 11.64 1.58 -9.42
C ARG A 33 11.74 2.88 -10.21
N ALA A 34 12.39 3.89 -9.64
CA ALA A 34 12.52 5.17 -10.29
C ALA A 34 13.42 5.07 -11.53
N LEU A 35 13.05 5.81 -12.56
CA LEU A 35 13.75 5.92 -13.82
C LEU A 35 14.59 7.20 -13.83
N GLY A 36 15.78 7.12 -14.44
CA GLY A 36 16.61 8.28 -14.70
C GLY A 36 17.19 8.91 -13.42
N LEU A 37 17.31 10.23 -13.43
CA LEU A 37 17.92 11.00 -12.34
C LEU A 37 16.83 11.42 -11.34
N VAL A 38 16.89 10.87 -10.13
CA VAL A 38 16.07 11.31 -8.99
C VAL A 38 16.84 12.32 -8.13
N ARG A 39 16.11 13.13 -7.36
CA ARG A 39 16.67 13.95 -6.28
C ARG A 39 16.24 13.32 -4.95
N PRO A 40 17.05 12.40 -4.38
CA PRO A 40 16.72 11.74 -3.13
C PRO A 40 16.44 12.76 -2.03
N LYS A 41 15.34 12.56 -1.32
CA LYS A 41 14.99 13.36 -0.13
C LYS A 41 14.74 12.39 1.02
N ASP A 42 15.54 12.53 2.06
CA ASP A 42 15.38 11.77 3.30
C ASP A 42 14.18 12.33 4.07
N ILE A 43 13.31 11.44 4.53
CA ILE A 43 12.12 11.76 5.32
C ILE A 43 12.12 10.88 6.57
N ASP A 44 12.20 11.51 7.72
CA ASP A 44 12.02 10.85 9.01
C ASP A 44 10.52 10.67 9.29
N LEU A 45 10.15 9.47 9.75
CA LEU A 45 8.79 9.24 10.26
C LEU A 45 8.63 9.92 11.63
N GLU A 46 7.48 10.53 11.87
CA GLU A 46 7.12 11.15 13.15
C GLU A 46 6.80 10.09 14.21
N LEU A 47 6.19 8.98 13.81
CA LEU A 47 5.72 7.92 14.72
C LEU A 47 6.74 6.80 14.92
N PHE A 48 7.80 6.71 14.13
CA PHE A 48 8.77 5.61 14.16
C PHE A 48 10.20 6.12 13.94
N ASP A 49 11.20 5.51 14.55
CA ASP A 49 12.62 5.85 14.33
C ASP A 49 13.14 5.26 12.99
N ILE A 50 12.50 5.65 11.90
CA ILE A 50 12.78 5.17 10.55
C ILE A 50 12.86 6.37 9.60
N THR A 51 13.91 6.39 8.80
CA THR A 51 14.07 7.31 7.68
C THR A 51 13.84 6.54 6.37
N TYR A 52 13.03 7.08 5.48
CA TYR A 52 12.85 6.56 4.12
C TYR A 52 13.17 7.65 3.09
N VAL A 53 13.28 7.26 1.82
CA VAL A 53 13.68 8.16 0.74
C VAL A 53 12.53 8.39 -0.23
N GLN A 54 12.33 9.64 -0.63
CA GLN A 54 11.44 10.05 -1.71
C GLN A 54 12.24 10.44 -2.96
N CYS A 55 11.59 10.35 -4.14
CA CYS A 55 12.21 10.73 -5.40
C CYS A 55 12.32 12.25 -5.64
N GLY A 56 11.65 13.06 -4.80
CA GLY A 56 11.60 14.53 -4.92
C GLY A 56 10.75 15.03 -6.10
N ASP A 57 9.76 14.24 -6.53
CA ASP A 57 8.84 14.55 -7.62
C ASP A 57 7.45 14.89 -7.08
N VAL A 58 7.02 16.13 -7.31
CA VAL A 58 5.81 16.70 -6.69
C VAL A 58 4.54 16.02 -7.21
N GLU A 59 4.51 15.60 -8.48
CA GLU A 59 3.34 14.95 -9.07
C GLU A 59 3.16 13.53 -8.51
N LEU A 60 4.25 12.79 -8.37
CA LEU A 60 4.29 11.48 -7.70
C LEU A 60 3.85 11.60 -6.23
N GLU A 61 4.43 12.53 -5.47
CA GLU A 61 4.09 12.78 -4.06
C GLU A 61 2.59 13.07 -3.90
N LYS A 62 2.06 14.00 -4.71
CA LYS A 62 0.63 14.35 -4.70
C LYS A 62 -0.26 13.14 -5.02
N LYS A 63 0.08 12.35 -6.04
CA LYS A 63 -0.71 11.16 -6.43
C LYS A 63 -0.71 10.08 -5.35
N ILE A 64 0.42 9.87 -4.65
CA ILE A 64 0.50 8.95 -3.51
C ILE A 64 -0.41 9.45 -2.39
N ASP A 65 -0.31 10.73 -2.02
CA ASP A 65 -1.10 11.31 -0.93
C ASP A 65 -2.61 11.24 -1.20
N GLU A 66 -3.05 11.57 -2.43
CA GLU A 66 -4.45 11.47 -2.83
C GLU A 66 -4.98 10.03 -2.71
N LYS A 67 -4.15 9.03 -3.04
CA LYS A 67 -4.52 7.62 -2.96
C LYS A 67 -4.56 7.10 -1.53
N ILE A 68 -3.64 7.56 -0.69
CA ILE A 68 -3.65 7.28 0.74
C ILE A 68 -4.91 7.90 1.38
N GLU A 69 -5.28 9.12 1.01
CA GLU A 69 -6.50 9.76 1.51
C GLU A 69 -7.76 8.97 1.14
N GLN A 70 -7.88 8.56 -0.12
CA GLN A 70 -8.98 7.72 -0.59
C GLN A 70 -9.04 6.39 0.18
N PHE A 71 -7.89 5.80 0.49
CA PHE A 71 -7.81 4.57 1.27
C PHE A 71 -8.25 4.77 2.72
N ILE A 72 -7.79 5.83 3.39
CA ILE A 72 -8.19 6.17 4.76
C ILE A 72 -9.71 6.33 4.85
N CYS A 73 -10.31 7.15 3.96
CA CYS A 73 -11.76 7.30 3.87
C CYS A 73 -12.49 5.97 3.60
N TRP A 74 -11.87 5.04 2.86
CA TRP A 74 -12.44 3.72 2.62
C TRP A 74 -12.39 2.85 3.88
N VAL A 75 -11.28 2.85 4.63
CA VAL A 75 -11.12 2.10 5.88
C VAL A 75 -12.18 2.53 6.91
N GLU A 76 -12.41 3.83 7.06
CA GLU A 76 -13.44 4.37 7.98
C GLU A 76 -14.85 3.83 7.68
N LYS A 77 -15.17 3.64 6.39
CA LYS A 77 -16.47 3.12 5.93
C LYS A 77 -16.57 1.60 6.02
N HIS A 78 -15.44 0.89 6.14
CA HIS A 78 -15.38 -0.57 6.09
C HIS A 78 -14.49 -1.17 7.20
N PRO A 79 -14.81 -0.91 8.48
CA PRO A 79 -13.95 -1.31 9.59
C PRO A 79 -13.73 -2.84 9.70
N ASN A 80 -14.62 -3.65 9.10
CA ASN A 80 -14.56 -5.12 9.13
C ASN A 80 -14.08 -5.75 7.81
N LYS A 81 -13.51 -4.97 6.89
CA LYS A 81 -12.97 -5.49 5.62
C LYS A 81 -11.45 -5.53 5.68
N LYS A 82 -10.87 -6.51 5.00
CA LYS A 82 -9.42 -6.60 4.82
C LYS A 82 -8.93 -5.32 4.14
N SER A 83 -8.03 -4.60 4.80
CA SER A 83 -7.52 -3.32 4.33
C SER A 83 -6.27 -3.57 3.48
N GLN A 84 -6.45 -3.69 2.17
CA GLN A 84 -5.36 -3.97 1.23
C GLN A 84 -5.25 -2.85 0.19
N ILE A 85 -4.06 -2.33 -0.03
CA ILE A 85 -3.75 -1.39 -1.10
C ILE A 85 -2.72 -2.02 -2.04
N CYS A 86 -2.85 -1.81 -3.35
CA CYS A 86 -1.99 -2.42 -4.34
C CYS A 86 -1.37 -1.36 -5.27
N LEU A 87 -0.04 -1.34 -5.32
CA LEU A 87 0.74 -0.58 -6.30
C LEU A 87 1.12 -1.52 -7.45
N SER A 88 0.73 -1.17 -8.67
CA SER A 88 0.95 -1.98 -9.87
C SER A 88 1.71 -1.17 -10.91
N PHE A 89 2.75 -1.77 -11.49
CA PHE A 89 3.47 -1.24 -12.64
C PHE A 89 3.06 -1.97 -13.91
N TYR A 90 2.95 -1.24 -15.02
CA TYR A 90 2.52 -1.77 -16.30
C TYR A 90 3.21 -1.12 -17.49
N GLU A 91 3.22 -1.83 -18.61
CA GLU A 91 3.48 -1.26 -19.93
C GLU A 91 2.17 -0.87 -20.60
N VAL A 92 2.18 0.22 -21.36
CA VAL A 92 1.05 0.65 -22.18
C VAL A 92 1.27 0.13 -23.59
N LYS A 93 0.47 -0.85 -24.02
CA LYS A 93 0.52 -1.36 -25.40
C LYS A 93 -0.58 -0.70 -26.22
N ASN A 94 -0.18 0.11 -27.19
CA ASN A 94 -1.11 0.65 -28.17
C ASN A 94 -1.28 -0.39 -29.30
N ASN A 95 -2.41 -1.09 -29.31
CA ASN A 95 -2.66 -2.11 -30.33
C ASN A 95 -3.07 -1.45 -31.66
N LYS A 96 -2.07 -1.17 -32.51
CA LYS A 96 -2.30 -0.63 -33.86
C LYS A 96 -2.94 -1.64 -34.84
N ALA A 97 -3.14 -2.90 -34.45
CA ALA A 97 -3.57 -3.96 -35.36
C ALA A 97 -5.09 -3.96 -35.67
N ILE A 98 -5.87 -3.10 -35.02
CA ILE A 98 -7.32 -2.98 -35.28
C ILE A 98 -7.59 -1.52 -35.60
N TRP A 99 -7.70 -1.18 -36.89
CA TRP A 99 -8.04 0.15 -37.43
C TRP A 99 -9.25 0.80 -36.72
N PHE A 100 -10.09 0.01 -36.03
CA PHE A 100 -11.32 0.46 -35.37
C PHE A 100 -11.35 0.35 -33.83
N SER A 101 -10.24 0.04 -33.15
CA SER A 101 -10.24 -0.08 -31.68
C SER A 101 -9.10 0.69 -31.02
N ASN A 102 -9.44 1.79 -30.34
CA ASN A 102 -8.53 2.54 -29.48
C ASN A 102 -8.43 1.94 -28.07
N LYS A 103 -8.48 0.61 -27.92
CA LYS A 103 -8.37 -0.02 -26.60
C LYS A 103 -6.91 -0.03 -26.17
N VAL A 104 -6.57 0.90 -25.28
CA VAL A 104 -5.27 0.95 -24.61
C VAL A 104 -5.18 -0.23 -23.65
N GLU A 105 -4.30 -1.18 -23.93
CA GLU A 105 -4.09 -2.35 -23.08
C GLU A 105 -2.95 -2.07 -22.09
N ARG A 106 -3.19 -2.42 -20.82
CA ARG A 106 -2.18 -2.35 -19.74
C ARG A 106 -1.65 -3.74 -19.47
N LEU A 107 -0.35 -3.92 -19.64
CA LEU A 107 0.35 -5.18 -19.36
C LEU A 107 1.11 -5.04 -18.05
N PHE A 108 0.53 -5.57 -16.98
CA PHE A 108 1.15 -5.54 -15.65
C PHE A 108 2.35 -6.46 -15.60
N TRP A 109 3.48 -5.93 -15.10
CA TRP A 109 4.72 -6.67 -14.95
C TRP A 109 5.19 -6.78 -13.50
N GLU A 110 4.67 -5.93 -12.59
CA GLU A 110 4.95 -6.04 -11.16
C GLU A 110 3.79 -5.49 -10.31
N GLN A 111 3.45 -6.20 -9.22
CA GLN A 111 2.41 -5.79 -8.28
C GLN A 111 2.85 -5.96 -6.82
N TRP A 112 2.61 -4.93 -6.03
CA TRP A 112 2.95 -4.85 -4.61
C TRP A 112 1.67 -4.74 -3.79
N TYR A 113 1.34 -5.80 -3.05
CA TYR A 113 0.19 -5.84 -2.18
C TYR A 113 0.61 -5.50 -0.75
N ILE A 114 0.08 -4.40 -0.24
CA ILE A 114 0.31 -3.89 1.11
C ILE A 114 -0.94 -4.20 1.93
N ASN A 115 -0.81 -5.09 2.92
CA ASN A 115 -1.91 -5.54 3.77
C ASN A 115 -1.80 -4.84 5.13
N LEU A 116 -2.88 -4.20 5.58
CA LEU A 116 -2.98 -3.58 6.89
C LEU A 116 -4.08 -4.27 7.72
N ASN A 117 -3.76 -4.57 8.97
CA ASN A 117 -4.73 -4.90 10.00
C ASN A 117 -4.95 -3.65 10.86
N VAL A 118 -6.08 -2.98 10.65
CA VAL A 118 -6.37 -1.70 11.31
C VAL A 118 -7.08 -1.95 12.63
N ALA A 119 -6.39 -1.64 13.74
CA ALA A 119 -6.94 -1.78 15.08
C ALA A 119 -8.18 -0.89 15.25
N GLN A 120 -9.32 -1.49 15.56
CA GLN A 120 -10.51 -0.75 15.93
C GLN A 120 -10.38 -0.28 17.37
N HIS A 121 -10.36 1.03 17.59
CA HIS A 121 -10.71 1.54 18.91
C HIS A 121 -12.16 1.15 19.17
N GLN A 122 -12.39 0.19 20.06
CA GLN A 122 -13.70 0.03 20.67
C GLN A 122 -14.04 1.39 21.28
N ARG A 123 -15.01 2.11 20.71
CA ARG A 123 -15.64 3.20 21.45
C ARG A 123 -16.14 2.55 22.72
N ALA A 124 -15.47 2.84 23.84
CA ALA A 124 -15.96 2.45 25.15
C ALA A 124 -17.34 3.08 25.30
N THR A 125 -18.38 2.32 24.97
CA THR A 125 -19.72 2.61 25.46
C THR A 125 -19.57 2.55 26.96
N SER A 126 -19.63 3.71 27.58
CA SER A 126 -19.46 3.96 29.01
C SER A 126 -20.59 3.30 29.80
N SER A 127 -20.58 1.98 29.85
CA SER A 127 -21.34 1.21 30.81
C SER A 127 -20.65 1.42 32.16
N LYS A 128 -21.12 2.41 32.91
CA LYS A 128 -20.77 2.66 34.32
C LYS A 128 -20.92 1.36 35.12
N SER A 129 -19.84 0.61 35.29
CA SER A 129 -19.72 -0.39 36.34
C SER A 129 -19.07 0.29 37.54
N TYR A 130 -19.88 0.65 38.53
CA TYR A 130 -19.38 1.04 39.84
C TYR A 130 -18.77 -0.19 40.53
N HIS A 131 -17.67 0.05 41.25
CA HIS A 131 -16.84 -0.89 42.00
C HIS A 131 -15.83 -1.73 41.22
N SER A 132 -14.58 -1.24 41.17
CA SER A 132 -13.47 -2.00 41.76
C SER A 132 -12.27 -1.09 42.02
N LYS A 133 -11.39 -1.57 42.88
CA LYS A 133 -10.43 -0.85 43.71
C LYS A 133 -9.28 -0.22 42.92
N ILE A 134 -8.83 0.92 43.44
CA ILE A 134 -7.55 1.56 43.18
C ILE A 134 -6.42 0.51 43.26
N VAL A 135 -5.84 0.15 42.12
CA VAL A 135 -4.54 -0.52 42.03
C VAL A 135 -3.84 -0.02 40.76
N ASP A 136 -2.85 0.83 40.96
CA ASP A 136 -1.60 0.92 40.18
C ASP A 136 -1.66 0.40 38.73
N SER A 137 -2.20 1.20 37.82
CA SER A 137 -2.35 0.87 36.37
C SER A 137 -1.68 1.90 35.45
N GLY A 138 -0.90 2.84 36.02
CA GLY A 138 -0.27 3.91 35.25
C GLY A 138 0.96 3.42 34.48
N GLU A 139 1.87 2.70 35.16
CA GLU A 139 3.14 2.28 34.58
C GLU A 139 2.98 1.17 33.53
N SER A 140 2.20 0.12 33.81
CA SER A 140 1.95 -0.99 32.88
C SER A 140 1.32 -0.52 31.55
N SER A 141 0.39 0.44 31.61
CA SER A 141 -0.26 0.97 30.42
C SER A 141 0.69 1.76 29.49
N SER A 142 1.75 2.35 30.05
CA SER A 142 2.73 3.13 29.30
C SER A 142 3.81 2.23 28.68
N GLU A 143 4.24 1.21 29.44
CA GLU A 143 5.20 0.21 28.99
C GLU A 143 4.61 -0.62 27.84
N ASP A 144 3.37 -1.08 27.96
CA ASP A 144 2.68 -1.84 26.91
C ASP A 144 2.57 -1.04 25.60
N ARG A 145 2.25 0.26 25.68
CA ARG A 145 2.20 1.14 24.51
C ARG A 145 3.57 1.36 23.88
N SER A 146 4.61 1.47 24.70
CA SER A 146 5.99 1.60 24.22
C SER A 146 6.46 0.32 23.50
N ALA A 147 6.17 -0.85 24.08
CA ALA A 147 6.47 -2.14 23.49
C ALA A 147 5.71 -2.35 22.18
N GLN A 148 4.44 -1.96 22.13
CA GLN A 148 3.63 -2.03 20.92
C GLN A 148 4.20 -1.14 19.80
N ARG A 149 4.63 0.09 20.12
CA ARG A 149 5.28 0.98 19.17
C ARG A 149 6.56 0.37 18.60
N ILE A 150 7.40 -0.20 19.47
CA ILE A 150 8.64 -0.89 19.05
C ILE A 150 8.32 -2.08 18.13
N ALA A 151 7.31 -2.88 18.45
CA ALA A 151 6.93 -4.03 17.63
C ALA A 151 6.42 -3.63 16.24
N LYS A 152 5.64 -2.54 16.16
CA LYS A 152 5.19 -1.95 14.88
C LYS A 152 6.37 -1.42 14.07
N GLU A 153 7.31 -0.74 14.72
CA GLU A 153 8.54 -0.23 14.09
C GLU A 153 9.39 -1.36 13.50
N VAL A 154 9.63 -2.43 14.26
CA VAL A 154 10.34 -3.62 13.79
C VAL A 154 9.63 -4.23 12.59
N SER A 155 8.31 -4.36 12.65
CA SER A 155 7.53 -4.92 11.54
C SER A 155 7.59 -4.04 10.28
N LEU A 156 7.57 -2.71 10.42
CA LEU A 156 7.75 -1.81 9.29
C LEU A 156 9.15 -1.97 8.68
N ARG A 157 10.21 -2.05 9.50
CA ARG A 157 11.57 -2.31 8.98
C ARG A 157 11.66 -3.63 8.22
N GLU A 158 11.04 -4.69 8.73
CA GLU A 158 10.99 -5.98 8.03
C GLU A 158 10.32 -5.86 6.65
N VAL A 159 9.23 -5.10 6.53
CA VAL A 159 8.57 -4.82 5.25
C VAL A 159 9.51 -4.04 4.31
N LEU A 160 10.22 -3.03 4.80
CA LEU A 160 11.18 -2.27 3.99
C LEU A 160 12.32 -3.17 3.49
N PHE A 161 12.85 -4.05 4.34
CA PHE A 161 13.85 -5.04 3.94
C PHE A 161 13.29 -6.07 2.94
N GLN A 162 12.03 -6.47 3.08
CA GLN A 162 11.36 -7.33 2.11
C GLN A 162 11.31 -6.67 0.73
N ILE A 163 11.01 -5.38 0.66
CA ILE A 163 11.01 -4.62 -0.61
C ILE A 163 12.41 -4.64 -1.22
N ILE A 164 13.44 -4.28 -0.46
CA ILE A 164 14.83 -4.24 -0.95
C ILE A 164 15.27 -5.62 -1.46
N LYS A 165 14.96 -6.67 -0.70
CA LYS A 165 15.27 -8.06 -1.07
C LYS A 165 14.59 -8.43 -2.39
N PHE A 166 13.28 -8.21 -2.50
CA PHE A 166 12.53 -8.52 -3.71
C PHE A 166 13.05 -7.74 -4.91
N VAL A 167 13.31 -6.44 -4.75
CA VAL A 167 13.88 -5.57 -5.79
C VAL A 167 15.20 -6.12 -6.34
N ASN A 168 16.07 -6.63 -5.46
CA ASN A 168 17.37 -7.17 -5.84
C ASN A 168 17.28 -8.55 -6.49
N GLU A 169 16.38 -9.41 -6.02
CA GLU A 169 16.13 -10.75 -6.56
C GLU A 169 15.41 -10.70 -7.92
N LYS A 170 14.52 -9.74 -8.08
CA LYS A 170 13.65 -9.53 -9.24
C LYS A 170 14.08 -8.26 -9.97
N LYS A 171 15.31 -8.25 -10.47
CA LYS A 171 15.83 -7.14 -11.29
C LYS A 171 15.72 -7.41 -12.79
N ASP A 172 15.76 -8.70 -13.17
CA ASP A 172 15.84 -9.12 -14.58
C ASP A 172 14.46 -9.12 -15.28
N HIS A 173 13.35 -8.97 -14.54
CA HIS A 173 12.00 -8.90 -15.10
C HIS A 173 11.54 -7.47 -15.44
N ILE A 174 12.34 -6.47 -15.10
CA ILE A 174 12.01 -5.05 -15.36
C ILE A 174 11.98 -4.84 -16.88
N PRO A 175 10.88 -4.31 -17.46
CA PRO A 175 10.77 -4.13 -18.89
C PRO A 175 11.72 -3.04 -19.41
N PRO A 176 11.96 -2.99 -20.73
CA PRO A 176 12.67 -1.88 -21.36
C PRO A 176 12.03 -0.53 -21.01
N ILE A 177 12.86 0.51 -20.86
CA ILE A 177 12.39 1.85 -20.49
C ILE A 177 11.50 2.40 -21.63
N PRO A 178 10.21 2.72 -21.36
CA PRO A 178 9.23 3.05 -22.41
C PRO A 178 9.46 4.42 -23.07
N SER A 179 9.87 5.43 -22.29
CA SER A 179 10.30 6.76 -22.76
C SER A 179 11.12 7.43 -21.64
N ARG A 180 11.88 8.49 -21.97
CA ARG A 180 12.65 9.27 -20.96
C ARG A 180 11.82 10.36 -20.28
N GLU A 181 10.50 10.32 -20.42
CA GLU A 181 9.60 11.32 -19.84
C GLU A 181 9.16 10.85 -18.45
N GLY A 182 9.60 11.58 -17.43
CA GLY A 182 9.29 11.29 -16.03
C GLY A 182 10.24 10.30 -15.36
N ILE A 183 10.00 10.10 -14.06
CA ILE A 183 10.90 9.35 -13.16
C ILE A 183 10.36 7.96 -12.79
N SER A 184 9.32 7.45 -13.47
CA SER A 184 8.69 6.18 -13.11
C SER A 184 8.09 5.49 -14.32
N PHE A 185 8.10 4.16 -14.32
CA PHE A 185 7.25 3.37 -15.21
C PHE A 185 5.77 3.74 -15.02
N PRO A 186 4.89 3.54 -16.03
CA PRO A 186 3.46 3.69 -15.83
C PRO A 186 2.98 2.82 -14.65
N TYR A 187 2.26 3.45 -13.73
CA TYR A 187 1.81 2.80 -12.50
C TYR A 187 0.42 3.25 -12.08
N GLU A 188 -0.23 2.40 -11.30
CA GLU A 188 -1.46 2.73 -10.59
C GLU A 188 -1.44 2.24 -9.15
N ILE A 189 -2.12 2.99 -8.28
CA ILE A 189 -2.39 2.59 -6.91
C ILE A 189 -3.88 2.32 -6.83
N THR A 190 -4.23 1.10 -6.48
CA THR A 190 -5.60 0.62 -6.37
C THR A 190 -5.94 0.36 -4.90
N ILE A 191 -7.13 0.82 -4.51
CA ILE A 191 -7.75 0.53 -3.22
C ILE A 191 -8.90 -0.46 -3.45
N PRO A 192 -9.36 -1.20 -2.43
CA PRO A 192 -10.45 -2.12 -2.61
C PRO A 192 -11.68 -1.35 -3.08
N ARG A 193 -12.26 -1.74 -4.21
CA ARG A 193 -13.48 -1.10 -4.71
C ARG A 193 -14.67 -1.56 -3.88
N HIS A 194 -15.63 -0.65 -3.67
CA HIS A 194 -16.99 -1.06 -3.36
C HIS A 194 -17.51 -1.90 -4.55
N TYR A 195 -17.91 -3.14 -4.32
CA TYR A 195 -18.97 -3.73 -5.14
C TYR A 195 -20.28 -3.09 -4.70
N VAL A 196 -20.62 -1.95 -5.27
CA VAL A 196 -22.02 -1.50 -5.24
C VAL A 196 -22.73 -2.34 -6.29
N ARG A 197 -23.47 -3.36 -5.85
CA ARG A 197 -24.39 -4.11 -6.70
C ARG A 197 -25.67 -3.27 -6.81
N ASP A 198 -25.58 -2.11 -7.44
CA ASP A 198 -26.76 -1.39 -7.89
C ASP A 198 -27.18 -2.04 -9.20
N GLY A 199 -28.37 -2.66 -9.18
CA GLY A 199 -28.88 -3.42 -10.31
C GLY A 199 -28.98 -2.55 -11.56
N TYR A 200 -28.29 -2.95 -12.62
CA TYR A 200 -28.80 -3.28 -13.95
C TYR A 200 -27.66 -4.00 -14.71
N ASP A 201 -28.04 -5.00 -15.50
CA ASP A 201 -27.20 -6.05 -16.08
C ASP A 201 -26.08 -5.56 -17.02
N GLN A 202 -24.91 -6.22 -16.99
CA GLN A 202 -24.52 -7.14 -18.07
C GLN A 202 -23.31 -8.00 -17.71
N GLU A 203 -23.39 -9.26 -18.12
CA GLU A 203 -22.36 -10.30 -18.02
C GLU A 203 -21.06 -9.86 -18.67
N ASP A 204 -19.96 -9.93 -17.92
CA ASP A 204 -18.65 -10.28 -18.47
C ASP A 204 -17.88 -11.05 -17.40
N ALA A 205 -18.26 -12.32 -17.24
CA ALA A 205 -17.48 -13.29 -16.51
C ALA A 205 -16.27 -13.68 -17.37
N SER A 206 -15.15 -12.98 -17.18
CA SER A 206 -13.88 -13.37 -17.79
C SER A 206 -12.91 -13.85 -16.71
N ASN A 207 -12.96 -15.17 -16.49
CA ASN A 207 -11.88 -16.09 -16.09
C ASN A 207 -10.90 -15.66 -15.00
N TRP A 208 -11.20 -16.09 -13.76
CA TRP A 208 -10.18 -16.46 -12.79
C TRP A 208 -9.82 -17.95 -12.97
N PRO A 209 -8.54 -18.34 -13.08
CA PRO A 209 -8.18 -19.75 -13.08
C PRO A 209 -8.30 -20.30 -11.65
N SER A 210 -9.30 -21.15 -11.43
CA SER A 210 -9.37 -22.03 -10.27
C SER A 210 -8.32 -23.12 -10.39
N ASN A 211 -7.18 -22.95 -9.73
CA ASN A 211 -6.33 -24.08 -9.36
C ASN A 211 -7.00 -24.80 -8.19
N HIS A 212 -7.34 -26.08 -8.34
CA HIS A 212 -7.20 -27.09 -7.28
C HIS A 212 -7.36 -28.51 -7.85
N ALA A 213 -6.36 -29.33 -7.49
CA ALA A 213 -6.30 -30.81 -7.43
C ALA A 213 -6.29 -31.60 -8.75
#